data_AF-A0A250IUD3-F1
#
_entry.id   AF-A0A250IUD3-F1
#
_cell.length_a   1.000
_cell.length_b   1.000
_cell.length_c   1.000
_cell.angle_alpha   90.00
_cell.angle_beta   90.00
_cell.angle_gamma   90.00
#
_symmetry.space_group_name_H-M   'P 1'
#
loop_
_entity.id
_entity.type
_entity.pdbx_description
1 polymer ?
#
loop_
_entity_poly.entity_id
_entity_poly.type
_entity_poly.pdbx_seq_one_letter_code
_entity_poly.pdbx_strand_id
1 'polypeptide(L)'
;MRASCDWVMGAWCPEEEGSVFTRLELAAKRMARATREDSLEAILRQLPRAVSLAGELKHRDVVADPAFQRERLLALEPVSFEHVSGACTAVLLENVYDWDRQLGSL
;
A
#
# COMPACT_ATOMS: atom_id res chain seq x y z
N MET A 1 14.58 2.15 8.20
CA MET A 1 14.85 0.96 7.37
C MET A 1 14.02 -0.26 7.81
N ARG A 2 14.16 -0.77 9.04
CA ARG A 2 13.41 -1.96 9.52
C ARG A 2 11.89 -1.87 9.32
N ALA A 3 11.25 -0.78 9.74
CA ALA A 3 9.80 -0.59 9.57
C ALA A 3 9.34 -0.58 8.10
N SER A 4 10.16 -0.08 7.17
CA SER A 4 9.86 -0.09 5.73
C SER A 4 10.06 -1.49 5.13
N CYS A 5 11.09 -2.22 5.56
CA CYS A 5 11.27 -3.64 5.21
C CYS A 5 10.11 -4.50 5.72
N ASP A 6 9.60 -4.25 6.93
CA ASP A 6 8.47 -5.01 7.50
C ASP A 6 7.17 -4.82 6.72
N TRP A 7 7.00 -3.66 6.07
CA TRP A 7 5.85 -3.38 5.21
C TRP A 7 5.95 -4.06 3.85
N VAL A 8 7.12 -3.93 3.20
CA VAL A 8 7.37 -4.62 1.93
C VAL A 8 7.28 -6.14 2.12
N MET A 9 7.81 -6.67 3.22
CA MET A 9 7.64 -8.08 3.57
C MET A 9 6.18 -8.42 3.86
N GLY A 10 5.43 -7.61 4.63
CA GLY A 10 4.01 -7.87 4.86
C GLY A 10 3.15 -7.84 3.59
N ALA A 11 3.53 -7.02 2.60
CA ALA A 11 2.82 -6.89 1.33
C ALA A 11 3.10 -8.07 0.38
N TRP A 12 4.37 -8.45 0.25
CA TRP A 12 4.85 -9.38 -0.79
C TRP A 12 5.24 -10.76 -0.25
N CYS A 13 5.49 -10.89 1.05
CA CYS A 13 5.88 -12.11 1.77
C CYS A 13 5.16 -12.21 3.13
N PRO A 14 3.82 -12.41 3.12
CA PRO A 14 3.04 -12.51 4.34
C PRO A 14 3.39 -13.75 5.19
N GLU A 15 4.04 -14.75 4.58
CA GLU A 15 4.60 -15.91 5.27
C GLU A 15 5.79 -15.47 6.15
N GLU A 16 5.76 -15.82 7.44
CA GLU A 16 6.75 -15.35 8.43
C GLU A 16 8.07 -16.15 8.44
N GLU A 17 8.17 -17.22 7.66
CA GLU A 17 9.29 -18.15 7.74
C GLU A 17 10.57 -17.62 7.06
N GLY A 18 11.71 -17.80 7.74
CA GLY A 18 13.04 -17.52 7.19
C GLY A 18 13.68 -16.21 7.66
N SER A 19 14.94 -16.02 7.26
CA SER A 19 15.71 -14.82 7.62
C SER A 19 15.19 -13.57 6.91
N VAL A 20 15.50 -12.37 7.45
CA VAL A 20 15.17 -11.09 6.81
C VAL A 20 15.70 -11.02 5.37
N PHE A 21 16.91 -11.52 5.13
CA PHE A 21 17.51 -11.54 3.80
C PHE A 21 16.71 -12.42 2.82
N THR A 22 16.36 -13.64 3.25
CA THR A 22 15.56 -14.58 2.45
C THR A 22 14.20 -14.00 2.09
N ARG A 23 13.55 -13.33 3.04
CA ARG A 23 12.24 -12.69 2.83
C ARG A 23 12.31 -11.49 1.90
N LEU A 24 13.37 -10.68 1.98
CA LEU A 24 13.60 -9.58 1.03
C LEU A 24 13.86 -10.10 -0.39
N GLU A 25 14.66 -11.15 -0.55
CA GLU A 25 14.93 -11.76 -1.85
C GLU A 25 13.64 -12.31 -2.49
N LEU A 26 12.81 -12.99 -1.69
CA LEU A 26 11.52 -13.52 -2.15
C LEU A 26 10.55 -12.39 -2.51
N ALA A 27 10.49 -11.33 -1.71
CA ALA A 27 9.66 -10.15 -2.00
C ALA A 27 10.09 -9.50 -3.32
N ALA A 28 11.39 -9.30 -3.53
CA ALA A 28 11.93 -8.75 -4.78
C ALA A 28 11.59 -9.63 -6.00
N LYS A 29 11.70 -10.96 -5.88
CA LYS A 29 11.31 -11.90 -6.95
C LYS A 29 9.82 -11.85 -7.28
N ARG A 30 8.97 -11.73 -6.26
CA ARG A 30 7.50 -11.61 -6.42
C ARG A 30 7.16 -10.26 -7.08
N MET A 31 7.73 -9.15 -6.60
CA MET A 31 7.57 -7.82 -7.19
C MET A 31 8.00 -7.78 -8.66
N ALA A 32 9.15 -8.38 -9.00
CA ALA A 32 9.67 -8.39 -10.37
C ALA A 32 8.78 -9.14 -11.38
N ARG A 33 7.88 -10.02 -10.89
CA ARG A 33 6.94 -10.79 -11.72
C ARG A 33 5.49 -10.33 -11.55
N ALA A 34 5.26 -9.33 -10.72
CA ALA A 34 3.94 -8.89 -10.35
C ALA A 34 3.23 -8.25 -11.55
N THR A 35 1.99 -8.65 -11.76
CA THR A 35 1.06 -7.91 -12.61
C THR A 35 0.56 -6.66 -11.88
N ARG A 36 -0.18 -5.80 -12.61
CA ARG A 36 -0.89 -4.67 -11.99
C ARG A 36 -1.86 -5.14 -10.91
N GLU A 37 -2.55 -6.25 -11.13
CA GLU A 37 -3.52 -6.81 -10.17
C GLU A 37 -2.80 -7.35 -8.93
N ASP A 38 -1.68 -8.06 -9.09
CA ASP A 38 -0.88 -8.53 -7.94
C ASP A 38 -0.40 -7.37 -7.07
N SER A 39 0.01 -6.27 -7.71
CA SER A 39 0.42 -5.04 -7.04
C SER A 39 -0.76 -4.36 -6.32
N LEU A 40 -1.93 -4.33 -6.96
CA LEU A 40 -3.17 -3.81 -6.36
C LEU A 40 -3.52 -4.56 -5.08
N GLU A 41 -3.50 -5.89 -5.13
CA GLU A 41 -3.77 -6.72 -3.94
C GLU A 41 -2.74 -6.50 -2.84
N ALA A 42 -1.45 -6.41 -3.19
CA ALA A 42 -0.39 -6.16 -2.23
C ALA A 42 -0.58 -4.81 -1.51
N ILE A 43 -0.97 -3.76 -2.24
CA ILE A 43 -1.30 -2.45 -1.68
C ILE A 43 -2.52 -2.53 -0.76
N LEU A 44 -3.62 -3.14 -1.24
CA LEU A 44 -4.86 -3.27 -0.46
C LEU A 44 -4.65 -4.00 0.87
N ARG A 45 -3.74 -4.99 0.93
CA ARG A 45 -3.36 -5.65 2.19
C ARG A 45 -2.69 -4.70 3.19
N GLN A 46 -1.97 -3.67 2.72
CA GLN A 46 -1.25 -2.73 3.58
C GLN A 46 -2.06 -1.49 3.96
N LEU A 47 -3.10 -1.12 3.19
CA LEU A 47 -3.89 0.09 3.45
C LEU A 47 -4.58 0.13 4.84
N PRO A 48 -5.13 -0.96 5.40
CA PRO A 48 -5.66 -0.94 6.77
C PRO A 48 -4.61 -0.52 7.80
N ARG A 49 -3.36 -0.97 7.61
CA ARG A 49 -2.22 -0.58 8.46
C ARG A 49 -1.86 0.89 8.23
N ALA A 50 -1.92 1.38 6.99
CA ALA A 50 -1.68 2.79 6.67
C ALA A 50 -2.69 3.72 7.32
N VAL A 51 -3.99 3.41 7.20
CA VAL A 51 -5.07 4.18 7.82
C VAL A 51 -4.97 4.16 9.35
N SER A 52 -4.54 3.05 9.94
CA SER A 52 -4.32 2.96 11.39
C SER A 52 -3.14 3.83 11.86
N LEU A 53 -2.10 3.98 11.05
CA LEU A 53 -0.94 4.83 11.37
C LEU A 53 -1.17 6.31 11.03
N ALA A 54 -2.02 6.60 10.05
CA ALA A 54 -2.41 7.96 9.74
C ALA A 54 -3.14 8.58 10.94
N GLY A 55 -2.74 9.79 11.31
CA GLY A 55 -3.29 10.52 12.45
C GLY A 55 -4.70 11.06 12.19
N GLU A 56 -4.86 12.38 12.29
CA GLU A 56 -6.14 13.08 12.19
C GLU A 56 -6.69 13.09 10.74
N LEU A 57 -7.29 11.98 10.32
CA LEU A 57 -8.10 11.91 9.09
C LEU A 57 -9.51 12.40 9.37
N LYS A 58 -9.99 13.39 8.60
CA LYS A 58 -11.34 13.96 8.75
C LYS A 58 -12.43 13.00 8.27
N HIS A 59 -12.12 12.18 7.27
CA HIS A 59 -13.02 11.25 6.61
C HIS A 59 -12.53 9.80 6.77
N ARG A 60 -12.02 9.47 7.96
CA ARG A 60 -11.40 8.16 8.26
C ARG A 60 -12.23 6.98 7.78
N ASP A 61 -13.53 6.96 8.04
CA ASP A 61 -14.40 5.82 7.70
C ASP A 61 -14.49 5.60 6.18
N VAL A 62 -14.53 6.69 5.40
CA VAL A 62 -14.56 6.64 3.93
C VAL A 62 -13.20 6.20 3.39
N VAL A 63 -12.11 6.75 3.92
CA VAL A 63 -10.75 6.37 3.51
C VAL A 63 -10.40 4.93 3.92
N ALA A 64 -11.00 4.42 5.00
CA ALA A 64 -10.85 3.04 5.45
C ALA A 64 -11.66 2.03 4.62
N ASP A 65 -12.64 2.47 3.83
CA ASP A 65 -13.48 1.58 3.03
C ASP A 65 -12.67 0.87 1.92
N PRO A 66 -12.60 -0.47 1.93
CA PRO A 66 -11.90 -1.23 0.89
C PRO A 66 -12.42 -0.97 -0.52
N ALA A 67 -13.72 -0.66 -0.69
CA ALA A 67 -14.29 -0.35 -2.00
C ALA A 67 -13.76 1.00 -2.51
N PHE A 68 -13.80 2.03 -1.68
CA PHE A 68 -13.21 3.35 -1.97
C PHE A 68 -11.72 3.24 -2.31
N GLN A 69 -10.95 2.52 -1.49
CA GLN A 69 -9.51 2.32 -1.72
C GLN A 69 -9.23 1.67 -3.07
N ARG A 70 -9.99 0.61 -3.42
CA ARG A 70 -9.84 -0.08 -4.70
C ARG A 70 -10.19 0.84 -5.87
N GLU A 71 -11.29 1.59 -5.78
CA GLU A 71 -11.68 2.54 -6.82
C GLU A 71 -10.59 3.59 -7.08
N ARG A 72 -10.06 4.19 -6.01
CA ARG A 72 -8.98 5.19 -6.10
C ARG A 72 -7.73 4.62 -6.77
N LEU A 73 -7.32 3.41 -6.42
CA LEU A 73 -6.15 2.77 -7.02
C LEU A 73 -6.37 2.40 -8.50
N LEU A 74 -7.57 1.95 -8.86
CA LEU A 74 -7.91 1.63 -10.25
C LEU A 74 -7.93 2.87 -11.15
N ALA A 75 -8.35 4.01 -10.60
CA ALA A 75 -8.39 5.31 -11.25
C ALA A 75 -7.01 5.99 -11.40
N LEU A 76 -5.95 5.44 -10.81
CA LEU A 76 -4.59 5.97 -11.00
C LEU A 76 -4.11 5.76 -12.43
N GLU A 77 -3.59 6.84 -13.02
CA GLU A 77 -2.80 6.77 -14.25
C GLU A 77 -1.60 5.84 -14.08
N PRO A 78 -1.12 5.17 -15.16
CA PRO A 78 -0.04 4.19 -15.07
C PRO A 78 1.21 4.68 -14.33
N VAL A 79 1.66 5.91 -14.60
CA VAL A 79 2.85 6.51 -13.96
C VAL A 79 2.65 6.71 -12.46
N SER A 80 1.46 7.13 -12.04
CA SER A 80 1.10 7.26 -10.63
C SER A 80 0.97 5.89 -9.96
N PHE A 81 0.46 4.89 -10.68
CA PHE A 81 0.37 3.53 -10.18
C PHE A 81 1.75 2.90 -9.94
N GLU A 82 2.72 3.12 -10.83
CA GLU A 82 4.09 2.62 -10.64
C GLU A 82 4.72 3.11 -9.33
N HIS A 83 4.47 4.35 -8.94
CA HIS A 83 4.98 4.90 -7.68
C HIS A 83 4.42 4.20 -6.43
N VAL A 84 3.16 3.76 -6.48
CA VAL A 84 2.51 3.06 -5.36
C VAL A 84 2.72 1.54 -5.39
N SER A 85 3.06 0.99 -6.56
CA SER A 85 3.14 -0.46 -6.84
C SER A 85 4.03 -1.24 -5.88
N GLY A 86 5.07 -0.60 -5.32
CA GLY A 86 5.94 -1.23 -4.33
C GLY A 86 5.34 -1.41 -2.93
N ALA A 87 4.13 -0.91 -2.67
CA ALA A 87 3.49 -0.88 -1.36
C ALA A 87 4.37 -0.23 -0.25
N CYS A 88 5.13 0.80 -0.62
CA CYS A 88 5.99 1.53 0.30
C CYS A 88 5.16 2.33 1.32
N THR A 89 5.49 2.20 2.60
CA THR A 89 4.77 2.86 3.71
C THR A 89 4.56 4.36 3.51
N ALA A 90 5.62 5.09 3.13
CA ALA A 90 5.56 6.54 2.99
C ALA A 90 4.59 6.96 1.88
N VAL A 91 4.64 6.26 0.75
CA VAL A 91 3.78 6.50 -0.41
C VAL A 91 2.32 6.15 -0.10
N LEU A 92 2.08 5.07 0.64
CA LEU A 92 0.72 4.69 1.06
C LEU A 92 0.12 5.69 2.06
N LEU A 93 0.93 6.20 2.99
CA LEU A 93 0.50 7.25 3.91
C LEU A 93 0.18 8.55 3.18
N GLU A 94 1.00 8.95 2.20
CA GLU A 94 0.74 10.12 1.35
C GLU A 94 -0.61 9.99 0.62
N ASN A 95 -0.87 8.84 -0.03
CA ASN A 95 -2.16 8.59 -0.67
C ASN A 95 -3.35 8.68 0.29
N VAL A 96 -3.22 8.11 1.50
CA VAL A 96 -4.27 8.17 2.53
C VAL A 96 -4.60 9.61 2.91
N TYR A 97 -3.58 10.46 3.12
CA TYR A 97 -3.79 11.88 3.40
C TYR A 97 -4.34 12.65 2.19
N ASP A 98 -3.91 12.33 0.99
CA ASP A 98 -4.39 12.96 -0.24
C ASP A 98 -5.87 12.66 -0.48
N TRP A 99 -6.28 11.41 -0.29
CA TRP A 99 -7.68 11.02 -0.40
C TRP A 99 -8.54 11.74 0.65
N ASP A 100 -8.08 11.83 1.90
CA ASP A 100 -8.78 12.56 2.97
C ASP A 100 -8.96 14.05 2.63
N ARG A 101 -7.92 14.69 2.10
CA ARG A 101 -7.97 16.10 1.66
C ARG A 101 -8.92 16.32 0.50
N GLN A 102 -8.91 15.41 -0.49
CA GLN A 102 -9.76 15.52 -1.67
C GLN A 102 -11.25 15.38 -1.33
N LEU A 103 -11.60 14.57 -0.33
CA LEU A 103 -12.98 14.44 0.16
C LEU A 103 -13.52 15.74 0.77
N GLY A 104 -12.65 16.60 1.32
CA GLY A 104 -13.03 17.93 1.82
C GLY A 104 -13.04 19.03 0.76
N SER A 105 -12.69 18.71 -0.49
CA SER A 105 -12.68 19.65 -1.63
C SER A 105 -13.81 19.41 -2.64
N LEU A 106 -14.65 18.40 -2.40
CA LEU A 106 -15.88 18.10 -3.13
C LEU A 106 -17.06 18.86 -2.51
#